data_AF-A0A1H8LDC9-F1
#
_entry.id   AF-A0A1H8LDC9-F1
#
_cell.length_a   1.000
_cell.length_b   1.000
_cell.length_c   1.000
_cell.angle_alpha   90.00
_cell.angle_beta   90.00
_cell.angle_gamma   90.00
#
_symmetry.space_group_name_H-M   'P 1'
#
loop_
_entity.id
_entity.type
_entity.pdbx_description
1 polymer ?
#
loop_
_entity_poly.entity_id
_entity_poly.type
_entity_poly.pdbx_seq_one_letter_code
_entity_poly.pdbx_strand_id
1 'polypeptide(L)'
;MWTSSFNRPETRAARHRKWLAWGALVIVLAVPLGVAAASPLLAWRQPIYIIGGFAGIVGLCLMLVQPLLALGALPGLSGATARRAHRVTGHALVAAIVLHVAALWITSPPDMLDALAFAAPTLFSTLGVMAMWLVLATGALALLRKRLRLSPRRWRRLHLPAVVAIVGLSVGHAVLIQGTMGWWSKLALSGLLIAAALTAVWRSLPRSPR
;
A
#
# COMPACT_ATOMS: atom_id res chain seq x y z
N MET A 1 -37.03 -13.85 -30.35
CA MET A 1 -36.27 -15.01 -29.84
C MET A 1 -35.14 -14.50 -28.94
N TRP A 2 -35.42 -14.35 -27.64
CA TRP A 2 -34.47 -13.86 -26.64
C TRP A 2 -33.66 -15.04 -26.09
N THR A 3 -32.35 -15.06 -26.31
CA THR A 3 -31.48 -16.08 -25.71
C THR A 3 -31.07 -15.62 -24.30
N SER A 4 -31.66 -16.29 -23.31
CA SER A 4 -31.22 -16.27 -21.92
C SER A 4 -29.80 -16.87 -21.82
N SER A 5 -28.77 -16.05 -21.85
CA SER A 5 -27.40 -16.45 -21.51
C SER A 5 -27.14 -16.47 -20.00
N PHE A 6 -28.18 -16.62 -19.20
CA PHE A 6 -28.07 -16.59 -17.75
C PHE A 6 -27.52 -17.91 -17.21
N ASN A 7 -26.32 -17.78 -16.64
CA ASN A 7 -25.75 -18.64 -15.61
C ASN A 7 -25.13 -19.97 -16.09
N ARG A 8 -23.97 -19.90 -16.76
CA ARG A 8 -23.03 -21.04 -16.74
C ARG A 8 -22.48 -21.15 -15.32
N PRO A 9 -22.64 -22.29 -14.62
CA PRO A 9 -22.08 -22.47 -13.29
C PRO A 9 -20.57 -22.29 -13.33
N GLU A 10 -20.03 -21.46 -12.42
CA GLU A 10 -18.57 -21.34 -12.23
C GLU A 10 -17.99 -22.74 -12.01
N THR A 11 -17.00 -23.11 -12.83
CA THR A 11 -16.32 -24.40 -12.69
C THR A 11 -15.69 -24.49 -11.30
N ARG A 12 -15.69 -25.69 -10.71
CA ARG A 12 -15.10 -25.93 -9.37
C ARG A 12 -13.65 -25.43 -9.28
N ALA A 13 -12.88 -25.57 -10.36
CA ALA A 13 -11.52 -25.05 -10.47
C ALA A 13 -11.43 -23.51 -10.41
N ALA A 14 -12.35 -22.78 -11.07
CA ALA A 14 -12.39 -21.32 -11.01
C ALA A 14 -12.73 -20.82 -9.60
N ARG A 15 -13.66 -21.50 -8.92
CA ARG A 15 -14.02 -21.24 -7.53
C ARG A 15 -12.84 -21.49 -6.58
N HIS A 16 -12.13 -22.60 -6.73
CA HIS A 16 -10.94 -22.90 -5.92
C HIS A 16 -9.85 -21.84 -6.10
N ARG A 17 -9.55 -21.45 -7.35
CA ARG A 17 -8.55 -20.40 -7.63
C ARG A 17 -8.92 -19.06 -6.99
N LYS A 18 -10.21 -18.71 -6.97
CA LYS A 18 -10.72 -17.51 -6.29
C LYS A 18 -10.43 -17.58 -4.79
N TRP A 19 -10.80 -18.67 -4.12
CA TRP A 19 -10.55 -18.84 -2.69
C TRP A 19 -9.07 -18.85 -2.35
N LEU A 20 -8.23 -19.50 -3.17
CA LEU A 20 -6.78 -19.51 -2.97
C LEU A 20 -6.17 -18.11 -3.08
N ALA A 21 -6.57 -17.32 -4.08
CA ALA A 21 -6.03 -15.96 -4.24
C ALA A 21 -6.42 -15.04 -3.07
N TRP A 22 -7.68 -15.09 -2.64
CA TRP A 22 -8.15 -14.29 -1.50
C TRP A 22 -7.55 -14.79 -0.18
N GLY A 23 -7.47 -16.10 0.03
CA GLY A 23 -6.82 -16.69 1.19
C GLY A 23 -5.35 -16.33 1.28
N ALA A 24 -4.61 -16.40 0.16
CA ALA A 24 -3.22 -15.98 0.09
C ALA A 24 -3.05 -14.49 0.42
N LEU A 25 -3.93 -13.62 -0.10
CA LEU A 25 -3.91 -12.22 0.25
C LEU A 25 -4.14 -12.02 1.75
N VAL A 26 -5.17 -12.64 2.33
CA VAL A 26 -5.47 -12.53 3.76
C VAL A 26 -4.27 -12.96 4.60
N ILE A 27 -3.63 -14.09 4.27
CA ILE A 27 -2.43 -14.57 4.97
C ILE A 27 -1.30 -13.54 4.87
N VAL A 28 -1.00 -13.04 3.68
CA VAL A 28 0.09 -12.07 3.47
C VAL A 28 -0.14 -10.78 4.27
N LEU A 29 -1.38 -10.34 4.42
CA LEU A 29 -1.71 -9.14 5.19
C LEU A 29 -1.79 -9.41 6.70
N ALA A 30 -2.23 -10.59 7.12
CA ALA A 30 -2.43 -10.96 8.53
C ALA A 30 -1.11 -11.33 9.23
N VAL A 31 -0.20 -12.03 8.55
CA VAL A 31 1.09 -12.46 9.12
C VAL A 31 1.89 -11.29 9.73
N PRO A 32 2.16 -10.17 9.04
CA PRO A 32 2.93 -9.07 9.64
C PRO A 32 2.24 -8.44 10.85
N LEU A 33 0.90 -8.42 10.87
CA LEU A 33 0.12 -7.93 12.02
C LEU A 33 0.20 -8.90 13.19
N GLY A 34 0.11 -10.21 12.94
CA GLY A 34 0.24 -11.24 13.96
C GLY A 34 1.65 -11.29 14.57
N VAL A 35 2.68 -11.23 13.73
CA VAL A 35 4.08 -11.14 14.19
C VAL A 35 4.30 -9.89 15.04
N ALA A 36 3.75 -8.74 14.61
CA ALA A 36 3.82 -7.52 15.39
C ALA A 36 3.08 -7.63 16.73
N ALA A 37 1.88 -8.21 16.75
CA ALA A 37 1.06 -8.37 17.96
C ALA A 37 1.71 -9.29 18.99
N ALA A 38 2.45 -10.31 18.55
CA ALA A 38 3.20 -11.21 19.40
C ALA A 38 4.61 -10.70 19.76
N SER A 39 4.98 -9.50 19.31
CA SER A 39 6.35 -9.00 19.49
C SER A 39 6.60 -8.55 20.93
N PRO A 40 7.71 -9.00 21.58
CA PRO A 40 8.08 -8.51 22.90
C PRO A 40 8.41 -7.01 22.90
N LEU A 41 8.67 -6.40 21.73
CA LEU A 41 8.91 -4.96 21.60
C LEU A 41 7.68 -4.10 21.95
N LEU A 42 6.49 -4.72 22.03
CA LEU A 42 5.26 -4.08 22.50
C LEU A 42 5.15 -4.02 24.04
N ALA A 43 5.96 -4.80 24.77
CA ALA A 43 5.90 -4.82 26.22
C ALA A 43 6.09 -3.40 26.78
N TRP A 44 5.19 -3.00 27.67
CA TRP A 44 5.21 -1.70 28.35
C TRP A 44 5.01 -0.48 27.44
N ARG A 45 4.62 -0.67 26.18
CA ARG A 45 4.31 0.43 25.27
C ARG A 45 2.91 0.98 25.52
N GLN A 46 2.80 2.31 25.44
CA GLN A 46 1.52 3.01 25.55
C GLN A 46 0.60 2.66 24.37
N PRO A 47 -0.73 2.60 24.56
CA PRO A 47 -1.67 2.23 23.49
C PRO A 47 -1.53 3.07 22.22
N ILE A 48 -1.32 4.37 22.35
CA ILE A 48 -1.14 5.29 21.20
C ILE A 48 0.12 4.94 20.38
N TYR A 49 1.20 4.52 21.03
CA TYR A 49 2.43 4.06 20.36
C TYR A 49 2.17 2.78 19.55
N ILE A 50 1.42 1.85 20.15
CA ILE A 50 1.03 0.59 19.48
C ILE A 50 0.16 0.90 18.26
N ILE A 51 -0.85 1.74 18.40
CA ILE A 51 -1.71 2.18 17.29
C ILE A 51 -0.88 2.80 16.16
N GLY A 52 0.08 3.68 16.50
CA GLY A 52 1.00 4.27 15.54
C GLY A 52 1.79 3.21 14.77
N GLY A 53 2.42 2.27 15.48
CA GLY A 53 3.15 1.17 14.88
C GLY A 53 2.29 0.34 13.92
N PHE A 54 1.11 -0.09 14.36
CA PHE A 54 0.19 -0.89 13.54
C PHE A 54 -0.37 -0.12 12.34
N ALA A 55 -0.62 1.19 12.48
CA ALA A 55 -1.03 2.03 11.36
C ALA A 55 0.02 2.03 10.23
N GLY A 56 1.31 2.03 10.57
CA GLY A 56 2.40 1.87 9.61
C GLY A 56 2.38 0.51 8.89
N ILE A 57 2.16 -0.58 9.64
CA ILE A 57 2.04 -1.95 9.08
C ILE A 57 0.85 -2.05 8.12
N VAL A 58 -0.31 -1.52 8.54
CA VAL A 58 -1.53 -1.46 7.73
C VAL A 58 -1.30 -0.61 6.48
N GLY A 59 -0.57 0.50 6.59
CA GLY A 59 -0.16 1.30 5.44
C GLY A 59 0.60 0.48 4.41
N LEU A 60 1.62 -0.28 4.83
CA LEU A 60 2.41 -1.13 3.93
C LEU A 60 1.57 -2.25 3.30
N CYS A 61 0.65 -2.84 4.07
CA CYS A 61 -0.33 -3.81 3.59
C CYS A 61 -1.25 -3.23 2.51
N LEU A 62 -1.80 -2.03 2.74
CA LEU A 62 -2.65 -1.33 1.76
C LEU A 62 -1.85 -0.97 0.51
N MET A 63 -0.58 -0.57 0.65
CA MET A 63 0.31 -0.32 -0.48
C MET A 63 0.50 -1.56 -1.35
N LEU A 64 0.54 -2.78 -0.80
CA LEU A 64 0.58 -4.02 -1.59
C LEU A 64 -0.74 -4.27 -2.33
N VAL A 65 -1.87 -3.98 -1.69
CA VAL A 65 -3.20 -4.17 -2.29
C VAL A 65 -3.40 -3.26 -3.51
N GLN A 66 -2.87 -2.03 -3.49
CA GLN A 66 -2.99 -1.05 -4.58
C GLN A 66 -2.58 -1.59 -5.97
N PRO A 67 -1.35 -2.11 -6.19
CA PRO A 67 -0.93 -2.65 -7.48
C PRO A 67 -1.66 -3.95 -7.84
N LEU A 68 -2.03 -4.80 -6.88
CA LEU A 68 -2.82 -6.01 -7.16
C LEU A 68 -4.20 -5.66 -7.74
N LEU A 69 -4.84 -4.61 -7.20
CA LEU A 69 -6.09 -4.06 -7.74
C LEU A 69 -5.89 -3.42 -9.13
N ALA A 70 -4.78 -2.73 -9.34
CA ALA A 70 -4.44 -2.13 -10.64
C ALA A 70 -4.18 -3.20 -11.72
N LEU A 71 -3.59 -4.34 -11.33
CA LEU A 71 -3.33 -5.48 -12.19
C LEU A 71 -4.58 -6.31 -12.51
N GLY A 72 -5.68 -6.13 -11.77
CA GLY A 72 -6.83 -7.02 -11.84
C GLY A 72 -6.52 -8.44 -11.34
N ALA A 73 -5.57 -8.58 -10.41
CA ALA A 73 -5.11 -9.88 -9.92
C ALA A 73 -6.11 -10.55 -8.95
N LEU A 74 -7.03 -9.77 -8.35
CA LEU A 74 -8.00 -10.27 -7.37
C LEU A 74 -9.27 -10.79 -8.06
N PRO A 75 -9.58 -12.09 -7.96
CA PRO A 75 -10.71 -12.68 -8.67
C PRO A 75 -12.04 -12.11 -8.20
N GLY A 76 -12.92 -11.78 -9.15
CA GLY A 76 -14.22 -11.16 -8.89
C GLY A 76 -14.20 -9.63 -8.86
N LEU A 77 -13.03 -8.99 -8.92
CA LEU A 77 -12.89 -7.54 -9.06
C LEU A 77 -12.41 -7.19 -10.46
N SER A 78 -13.27 -6.55 -11.26
CA SER A 78 -12.92 -6.10 -12.60
C SER A 78 -13.44 -4.68 -12.88
N GLY A 79 -12.85 -4.03 -13.88
CA GLY A 79 -13.32 -2.76 -14.43
C GLY A 79 -13.60 -1.69 -13.36
N ALA A 80 -14.87 -1.27 -13.25
CA ALA A 80 -15.28 -0.20 -12.35
C ALA A 80 -15.12 -0.55 -10.87
N THR A 81 -15.39 -1.80 -10.48
CA THR A 81 -15.29 -2.26 -9.09
C THR A 81 -13.85 -2.29 -8.62
N ALA A 82 -12.93 -2.81 -9.44
CA ALA A 82 -11.49 -2.77 -9.14
C ALA A 82 -10.98 -1.32 -8.99
N ARG A 83 -11.41 -0.40 -9.87
CA ARG A 83 -11.09 1.03 -9.74
C ARG A 83 -11.67 1.67 -8.48
N ARG A 84 -12.88 1.28 -8.06
CA ARG A 84 -13.49 1.76 -6.81
C ARG A 84 -12.72 1.26 -5.61
N ALA A 85 -12.41 -0.05 -5.56
CA ALA A 85 -11.60 -0.64 -4.51
C ALA A 85 -10.24 0.07 -4.41
N HIS A 86 -9.52 0.27 -5.52
CA HIS A 86 -8.23 0.97 -5.56
C HIS A 86 -8.31 2.39 -4.97
N ARG A 87 -9.38 3.12 -5.30
CA ARG A 87 -9.64 4.44 -4.68
C ARG A 87 -9.92 4.31 -3.18
N VAL A 88 -10.81 3.41 -2.75
CA VAL A 88 -11.17 3.26 -1.33
C VAL A 88 -9.94 2.87 -0.51
N THR A 89 -9.16 1.88 -0.96
CA THR A 89 -7.90 1.51 -0.31
C THR A 89 -6.87 2.63 -0.35
N GLY A 90 -6.99 3.56 -1.30
CA GLY A 90 -6.11 4.75 -1.41
C GLY A 90 -6.42 5.77 -0.32
N HIS A 91 -7.70 6.03 -0.07
CA HIS A 91 -8.12 6.87 1.06
C HIS A 91 -7.76 6.21 2.39
N ALA A 92 -7.95 4.89 2.52
CA ALA A 92 -7.56 4.15 3.70
C ALA A 92 -6.04 4.22 3.95
N LEU A 93 -5.21 4.15 2.89
CA LEU A 93 -3.77 4.30 2.99
C LEU A 93 -3.38 5.69 3.51
N VAL A 94 -3.99 6.75 2.96
CA VAL A 94 -3.78 8.12 3.44
C VAL A 94 -4.17 8.26 4.90
N ALA A 95 -5.33 7.72 5.30
CA ALA A 95 -5.77 7.75 6.69
C ALA A 95 -4.82 6.99 7.62
N ALA A 96 -4.31 5.82 7.20
CA ALA A 96 -3.33 5.05 7.96
C ALA A 96 -2.02 5.82 8.16
N ILE A 97 -1.54 6.53 7.14
CA ILE A 97 -0.35 7.38 7.24
C ILE A 97 -0.59 8.55 8.21
N VAL A 98 -1.73 9.23 8.11
CA VAL A 98 -2.09 10.32 9.03
C VAL A 98 -2.13 9.80 10.48
N LEU A 99 -2.75 8.64 10.71
CA LEU A 99 -2.82 8.03 12.03
C LEU A 99 -1.43 7.64 12.55
N HIS A 100 -0.59 7.04 11.70
CA HIS A 100 0.79 6.70 12.03
C HIS A 100 1.59 7.92 12.47
N VAL A 101 1.55 8.99 11.68
CA VAL A 101 2.30 10.24 11.93
C VAL A 101 1.74 10.99 13.14
N ALA A 102 0.42 11.07 13.30
CA ALA A 102 -0.20 11.72 14.44
C ALA A 102 0.14 10.99 15.75
N ALA A 103 0.12 9.65 15.74
CA ALA A 103 0.52 8.85 16.89
C ALA A 103 2.00 9.10 17.24
N LEU A 104 2.90 9.10 16.24
CA LEU A 104 4.32 9.42 16.44
C LEU A 104 4.50 10.82 17.03
N TRP A 105 3.77 11.81 16.51
CA TRP A 105 3.81 13.19 17.01
C TRP A 105 3.40 13.29 18.47
N ILE A 106 2.34 12.58 18.87
CA ILE A 106 1.89 12.57 20.27
C ILE A 106 2.92 11.88 21.17
N THR A 107 3.52 10.78 20.71
CA THR A 107 4.45 9.99 21.51
C THR A 107 5.86 10.58 21.60
N SER A 108 6.31 11.29 20.56
CA SER A 108 7.62 11.92 20.51
C SER A 108 7.61 13.15 19.57
N PRO A 109 7.08 14.29 20.03
CA PRO A 109 7.05 15.52 19.24
C PRO A 109 8.45 16.00 18.77
N PRO A 110 9.51 15.97 19.61
CA PRO A 110 10.84 16.39 19.17
C PRO A 110 11.38 15.55 18.01
N ASP A 111 11.29 14.22 18.08
CA ASP A 111 11.75 13.34 17.00
C ASP A 111 11.00 13.61 15.68
N MET A 112 9.71 13.96 15.78
CA MET A 112 8.92 14.32 14.60
C MET A 112 9.32 15.66 14.00
N LEU A 113 9.65 16.65 14.84
CA LEU A 113 10.20 17.92 14.36
C LEU A 113 11.53 17.71 13.65
N ASP A 114 12.43 16.93 14.23
CA ASP A 114 13.73 16.60 13.63
C ASP A 114 13.58 15.82 12.32
N ALA A 115 12.62 14.89 12.26
CA ALA A 115 12.33 14.15 11.04
C ALA A 115 11.79 15.07 9.92
N LEU A 116 10.84 15.95 10.22
CA LEU A 116 10.27 16.89 9.25
C LEU A 116 11.28 17.95 8.80
N ALA A 117 12.20 18.35 9.68
CA ALA A 117 13.30 19.25 9.37
C ALA A 117 14.48 18.55 8.65
N PHE A 118 14.38 17.24 8.42
CA PHE A 118 15.49 16.41 7.88
C PHE A 118 16.78 16.50 8.71
N ALA A 119 16.65 16.80 10.00
CA ALA A 119 17.75 16.85 10.97
C ALA A 119 17.96 15.52 11.71
N ALA A 120 16.99 14.60 11.64
CA ALA A 120 17.08 13.30 12.29
C ALA A 120 18.30 12.50 11.76
N PRO A 121 19.10 11.87 12.64
CA PRO A 121 20.32 11.14 12.24
C PRO A 121 20.01 9.82 11.53
N THR A 122 18.75 9.40 11.52
CA THR A 122 18.31 8.10 11.01
C THR A 122 17.78 8.20 9.58
N LEU A 123 18.41 7.48 8.65
CA LEU A 123 17.97 7.45 7.24
C LEU A 123 16.51 6.98 7.09
N PHE A 124 16.05 6.05 7.92
CA PHE A 124 14.65 5.59 7.83
C PHE A 124 13.66 6.74 8.03
N SER A 125 13.91 7.68 8.95
CA SER A 125 13.02 8.82 9.18
C SER A 125 12.93 9.73 7.95
N THR A 126 14.07 10.05 7.34
CA THR A 126 14.13 10.82 6.08
C THR A 126 13.34 10.14 4.96
N LEU A 127 13.54 8.84 4.75
CA LEU A 127 12.79 8.07 3.76
C LEU A 127 11.29 8.06 4.05
N GLY A 128 10.91 7.93 5.33
CA GLY A 128 9.53 7.94 5.79
C GLY A 128 8.83 9.27 5.52
N VAL A 129 9.48 10.39 5.83
CA VAL A 129 8.96 11.75 5.56
C VAL A 129 8.81 11.99 4.06
N MET A 130 9.80 11.61 3.25
CA MET A 130 9.70 11.71 1.78
C MET A 130 8.54 10.86 1.23
N ALA A 131 8.41 9.62 1.70
CA ALA A 131 7.32 8.73 1.31
C ALA A 131 5.95 9.31 1.70
N MET A 132 5.81 9.81 2.94
CA MET A 132 4.59 10.44 3.44
C MET A 132 4.15 11.58 2.51
N TRP A 133 5.04 12.53 2.24
CA TRP A 133 4.70 13.67 1.39
C TRP A 133 4.32 13.24 -0.03
N LEU A 134 5.02 12.26 -0.60
CA LEU A 134 4.67 11.74 -1.92
C LEU A 134 3.33 11.02 -1.95
N VAL A 135 2.99 10.25 -0.92
CA VAL A 135 1.67 9.60 -0.83
C VAL A 135 0.57 10.65 -0.69
N LEU A 136 0.75 11.65 0.18
CA LEU A 136 -0.21 12.75 0.35
C LEU A 136 -0.39 13.55 -0.94
N ALA A 137 0.71 13.90 -1.61
CA ALA A 137 0.68 14.61 -2.90
C ALA A 137 0.00 13.77 -4.00
N THR A 138 0.29 12.47 -4.06
CA THR A 138 -0.32 11.55 -5.05
C THR A 138 -1.81 11.34 -4.76
N GLY A 139 -2.20 11.26 -3.49
CA GLY A 139 -3.60 11.22 -3.05
C GLY A 139 -4.34 12.49 -3.43
N ALA A 140 -3.75 13.67 -3.17
CA ALA A 140 -4.30 14.96 -3.58
C ALA A 140 -4.43 15.06 -5.12
N LEU A 141 -3.41 14.64 -5.86
CA LEU A 141 -3.47 14.56 -7.33
C LEU A 141 -4.59 13.64 -7.81
N ALA A 142 -4.82 12.50 -7.15
CA ALA A 142 -5.91 11.58 -7.45
C ALA A 142 -7.30 12.20 -7.22
N LEU A 143 -7.48 12.93 -6.11
CA LEU A 143 -8.71 13.65 -5.78
C LEU A 143 -8.99 14.79 -6.77
N LEU A 144 -7.95 15.55 -7.09
CA LEU A 144 -8.02 16.72 -7.97
C LEU A 144 -7.99 16.35 -9.47
N ARG A 145 -7.76 15.08 -9.82
CA ARG A 145 -7.60 14.62 -11.20
C ARG A 145 -8.67 15.14 -12.16
N LYS A 146 -9.95 15.07 -11.74
CA LYS A 146 -11.08 15.54 -12.55
C LYS A 146 -11.11 17.07 -12.67
N ARG A 147 -10.84 17.77 -11.56
CA ARG A 147 -10.80 19.24 -11.52
C ARG A 147 -9.66 19.80 -12.38
N LEU A 148 -8.50 19.16 -12.35
CA LEU A 148 -7.33 19.49 -13.17
C LEU A 148 -7.43 18.99 -14.62
N ARG A 149 -8.55 18.34 -15.00
CA ARG A 149 -8.80 17.81 -16.35
C ARG A 149 -7.62 16.99 -16.90
N LEU A 150 -6.97 16.20 -16.04
CA LEU A 150 -5.77 15.46 -16.43
C LEU A 150 -6.10 14.37 -17.44
N SER A 151 -5.53 14.49 -18.65
CA SER A 151 -5.63 13.45 -19.67
C SER A 151 -5.04 12.13 -19.16
N PRO A 152 -5.53 10.96 -19.63
CA PRO A 152 -4.99 9.66 -19.21
C PRO A 152 -3.48 9.53 -19.38
N ARG A 153 -2.91 10.17 -20.41
CA ARG A 153 -1.46 10.20 -20.67
C ARG A 153 -0.72 11.00 -19.59
N ARG A 154 -1.18 12.21 -19.25
CA ARG A 154 -0.57 13.04 -18.19
C ARG A 154 -0.70 12.38 -16.83
N TRP A 155 -1.88 11.83 -16.52
CA TRP A 155 -2.11 11.06 -15.31
C TRP A 155 -1.08 9.94 -15.15
N ARG A 156 -0.88 9.13 -16.20
CA ARG A 156 0.10 8.04 -16.18
C ARG A 156 1.54 8.55 -15.96
N ARG A 157 1.94 9.63 -16.66
CA ARG A 157 3.28 10.22 -16.52
C ARG A 157 3.57 10.76 -15.12
N LEU A 158 2.55 11.20 -14.38
CA LEU A 158 2.72 11.67 -13.01
C LEU A 158 2.63 10.52 -12.00
N HIS A 159 1.60 9.67 -12.14
CA HIS A 159 1.29 8.65 -11.14
C HIS A 159 2.26 7.47 -11.14
N LEU A 160 2.74 7.00 -12.29
CA LEU A 160 3.68 5.85 -12.33
C LEU A 160 5.02 6.13 -11.64
N PRO A 161 5.76 7.21 -11.96
CA PRO A 161 7.02 7.48 -11.27
C PRO A 161 6.79 7.77 -9.78
N ALA A 162 5.69 8.44 -9.42
CA ALA A 162 5.32 8.63 -8.02
C ALA A 162 5.14 7.29 -7.29
N VAL A 163 4.45 6.30 -7.90
CA VAL A 163 4.31 4.96 -7.32
C VAL A 163 5.66 4.29 -7.11
N VAL A 164 6.58 4.36 -8.08
CA VAL A 164 7.91 3.75 -7.95
C VAL A 164 8.68 4.39 -6.79
N ALA A 165 8.69 5.73 -6.71
CA ALA A 165 9.35 6.45 -5.63
C ALA A 165 8.72 6.14 -4.26
N ILE A 166 7.39 6.17 -4.16
CA ILE A 166 6.64 5.84 -2.94
C ILE A 166 6.98 4.44 -2.44
N VAL A 167 6.98 3.43 -3.33
CA VAL A 167 7.30 2.05 -2.97
C VAL A 167 8.74 1.94 -2.50
N GLY A 168 9.70 2.50 -3.24
CA GLY A 168 11.12 2.45 -2.87
C GLY A 168 11.39 3.11 -1.51
N LEU A 169 10.87 4.32 -1.30
CA LEU A 169 11.04 5.06 -0.05
C LEU A 169 10.35 4.36 1.13
N SER A 170 9.13 3.85 0.94
CA SER A 170 8.38 3.17 2.02
C SER A 170 9.02 1.84 2.40
N VAL A 171 9.52 1.07 1.43
CA VAL A 171 10.26 -0.16 1.69
C VAL A 171 11.58 0.16 2.39
N GLY A 172 12.34 1.16 1.92
CA GLY A 172 13.57 1.57 2.58
C GLY A 172 13.35 2.02 4.02
N HIS A 173 12.34 2.88 4.24
CA HIS A 173 11.88 3.29 5.57
C HIS A 173 11.59 2.07 6.45
N ALA A 174 10.72 1.15 6.00
CA ALA A 174 10.36 -0.02 6.78
C ALA A 174 11.57 -0.92 7.06
N VAL A 175 12.30 -1.34 6.02
CA VAL A 175 13.37 -2.35 6.12
C VAL A 175 14.49 -1.89 7.05
N LEU A 176 14.79 -0.60 7.10
CA LEU A 176 15.78 -0.03 8.02
C LEU A 176 15.31 0.03 9.49
N ILE A 177 14.01 -0.02 9.77
CA ILE A 177 13.47 0.01 11.14
C ILE A 177 13.61 -1.36 11.82
N GLN A 178 14.28 -1.42 12.97
CA GLN A 178 14.16 -2.57 13.87
C GLN A 178 12.87 -2.41 14.68
N GLY A 179 11.84 -3.22 14.36
CA GLY A 179 10.50 -3.04 14.91
C GLY A 179 9.70 -4.33 15.00
N THR A 180 8.44 -4.18 15.41
CA THR A 180 7.55 -5.28 15.84
C THR A 180 7.25 -6.31 14.74
N MET A 181 7.24 -5.90 13.47
CA MET A 181 7.02 -6.81 12.33
C MET A 181 8.06 -7.94 12.22
N GLY A 182 9.20 -7.86 12.92
CA GLY A 182 10.31 -8.79 12.75
C GLY A 182 10.98 -8.66 11.38
N TRP A 183 12.17 -9.25 11.27
CA TRP A 183 12.98 -9.12 10.06
C TRP A 183 12.33 -9.80 8.84
N TRP A 184 11.97 -11.07 8.97
CA TRP A 184 11.49 -11.88 7.85
C TRP A 184 10.13 -11.45 7.32
N SER A 185 9.16 -11.17 8.19
CA SER A 185 7.83 -10.77 7.73
C SER A 185 7.88 -9.46 6.96
N LYS A 186 8.73 -8.53 7.39
CA LYS A 186 8.90 -7.23 6.74
C LYS A 186 9.59 -7.35 5.38
N LEU A 187 10.62 -8.19 5.26
CA LEU A 187 11.27 -8.45 3.97
C LEU A 187 10.32 -9.14 3.00
N ALA A 188 9.57 -10.14 3.46
CA ALA A 188 8.60 -10.85 2.63
C ALA A 188 7.52 -9.89 2.09
N LEU A 189 6.91 -9.08 2.96
CA LEU A 189 5.89 -8.11 2.54
C LEU A 189 6.46 -7.06 1.57
N SER A 190 7.65 -6.54 1.86
CA SER A 190 8.35 -5.57 1.00
C SER A 190 8.68 -6.15 -0.38
N GLY A 191 9.16 -7.40 -0.43
CA GLY A 191 9.47 -8.10 -1.68
C GLY A 191 8.22 -8.31 -2.54
N LEU A 192 7.11 -8.74 -1.92
CA LEU A 192 5.82 -8.88 -2.61
C LEU A 192 5.30 -7.53 -3.14
N LEU A 193 5.42 -6.47 -2.34
CA LEU A 193 5.05 -5.12 -2.74
C LEU A 193 5.85 -4.65 -3.95
N ILE A 194 7.18 -4.81 -3.92
CA ILE A 194 8.06 -4.46 -5.04
C ILE A 194 7.66 -5.26 -6.28
N ALA A 195 7.52 -6.58 -6.16
CA ALA A 195 7.16 -7.44 -7.30
C ALA A 195 5.83 -7.05 -7.93
N ALA A 196 4.79 -6.81 -7.11
CA ALA A 196 3.48 -6.38 -7.58
C ALA A 196 3.54 -4.99 -8.24
N ALA A 197 4.26 -4.04 -7.63
CA ALA A 197 4.41 -2.68 -8.14
C ALA A 197 5.16 -2.65 -9.48
N LEU A 198 6.30 -3.34 -9.58
CA LEU A 198 7.08 -3.44 -10.82
C LEU A 198 6.27 -4.09 -11.94
N THR A 199 5.53 -5.16 -11.63
CA THR A 199 4.64 -5.81 -12.60
C THR A 199 3.54 -4.86 -13.08
N ALA A 200 2.93 -4.10 -12.17
CA ALA A 200 1.89 -3.11 -12.50
C ALA A 200 2.44 -1.98 -13.37
N VAL A 201 3.63 -1.47 -13.06
CA VAL A 201 4.32 -0.44 -13.85
C VAL A 201 4.63 -0.97 -15.23
N TRP A 202 5.27 -2.15 -15.33
CA TRP A 202 5.65 -2.78 -16.60
C TRP A 202 4.44 -2.96 -17.54
N ARG A 203 3.31 -3.46 -17.02
CA ARG A 203 2.08 -3.64 -17.81
C ARG A 203 1.42 -2.32 -18.23
N SER A 204 1.74 -1.22 -17.54
CA SER A 204 1.16 0.10 -17.78
C SER A 204 1.96 0.93 -18.80
N LEU A 205 3.20 0.51 -19.11
CA LEU A 205 4.04 1.18 -20.10
C LEU A 205 3.42 1.03 -21.51
N PRO A 206 3.51 2.08 -22.35
CA PRO A 206 3.09 1.97 -23.75
C PRO A 206 3.94 0.89 -24.43
N ARG A 207 3.30 -0.07 -25.08
CA ARG A 207 3.98 -0.95 -26.03
C ARG A 207 4.02 -0.21 -27.37
N SER A 208 5.21 -0.08 -27.96
CA SER A 208 5.33 0.41 -29.33
C SER A 208 4.47 -0.47 -30.25
N PRO A 209 3.68 0.11 -31.17
CA PRO A 209 3.12 -0.67 -32.26
C PRO A 209 4.30 -1.29 -33.00
N ARG A 210 4.28 -2.62 -33.14
CA ARG A 210 5.16 -3.29 -34.12
C ARG A 210 4.63 -3.02 -35.51
#